data_AF-A0A8E0IRV4-F1
#
_entry.id   AF-A0A8E0IRV4-F1
#
_cell.length_a   1.000
_cell.length_b   1.000
_cell.length_c   1.000
_cell.angle_alpha   90.00
_cell.angle_beta   90.00
_cell.angle_gamma   90.00
#
_symmetry.space_group_name_H-M   'P 1'
#
loop_
_entity.id
_entity.type
_entity.pdbx_description
1 polymer ?
#
loop_
_entity_poly.entity_id
_entity_poly.type
_entity_poly.pdbx_seq_one_letter_code
_entity_poly.pdbx_strand_id
1 'polypeptide(L)'
;MKLWRWLALAALPILLIGGLFFAVIASDDDEDQPASAITADAMNLSAEVYKHKLTVEKYCKEFGIPDQVMVILAIMQVESGGKGGDVMQASESLGLPVNTLDTEASIK
;
A
#
# COMPACT_ATOMS: atom_id res chain seq x y z
N MET A 1 -47.30 30.94 -32.73
CA MET A 1 -45.90 30.48 -32.57
C MET A 1 -45.90 28.96 -32.67
N LYS A 2 -45.13 28.35 -33.58
CA LYS A 2 -45.23 26.91 -33.89
C LYS A 2 -44.75 26.06 -32.70
N LEU A 3 -45.67 25.29 -32.11
CA LEU A 3 -45.51 24.50 -30.88
C LEU A 3 -44.30 23.54 -30.90
N TRP A 4 -43.94 23.03 -32.09
CA TRP A 4 -42.76 22.19 -32.31
C TRP A 4 -41.45 22.84 -31.80
N ARG A 5 -41.33 24.17 -31.90
CA ARG A 5 -40.13 24.89 -31.45
C ARG A 5 -39.87 24.73 -29.94
N TRP A 6 -40.93 24.58 -29.14
CA TRP A 6 -40.84 24.38 -27.70
C TRP A 6 -40.52 22.92 -27.34
N LEU A 7 -41.05 21.96 -28.11
CA LEU A 7 -40.70 20.54 -27.96
C LEU A 7 -39.23 20.27 -28.29
N ALA A 8 -38.69 20.89 -29.35
CA ALA A 8 -37.29 20.76 -29.71
C ALA A 8 -36.35 21.42 -28.68
N LEU A 9 -36.78 22.52 -28.06
CA LEU A 9 -36.00 23.22 -27.04
C LEU A 9 -35.98 22.46 -25.70
N ALA A 10 -37.06 21.76 -25.35
CA ALA A 10 -37.14 20.94 -24.16
C ALA A 10 -36.40 19.58 -24.28
N ALA A 11 -36.19 19.08 -25.50
CA ALA A 11 -35.51 17.81 -25.74
C ALA A 11 -33.99 17.88 -25.47
N LEU A 12 -33.36 19.03 -25.70
CA LEU A 12 -31.91 19.22 -25.50
C LEU A 12 -31.46 18.96 -24.06
N PRO A 13 -32.06 19.56 -23.00
CA PRO A 13 -31.65 19.29 -21.62
C PRO A 13 -31.97 17.85 -21.18
N ILE A 14 -33.05 17.25 -21.66
CA ILE A 14 -33.43 15.87 -21.33
C ILE A 14 -32.42 14.87 -21.90
N LEU A 15 -31.96 15.09 -23.14
CA LEU A 15 -30.94 14.27 -23.77
C LEU A 15 -29.57 14.42 -23.08
N LEU A 16 -29.24 15.64 -22.63
CA LEU A 16 -28.00 15.92 -21.91
C LEU A 16 -27.98 15.24 -20.53
N ILE A 17 -29.08 15.34 -19.77
CA ILE A 17 -29.23 14.68 -18.47
C ILE A 17 -29.25 13.16 -18.62
N GLY A 18 -29.99 12.63 -19.61
CA GLY A 18 -30.02 11.20 -19.89
C GLY A 18 -28.66 10.63 -20.30
N GLY A 19 -27.89 11.37 -21.11
CA GLY A 19 -26.53 11.00 -21.47
C GLY A 19 -25.57 11.00 -20.27
N LEU A 20 -25.71 11.97 -19.36
CA LEU A 20 -24.90 12.03 -18.14
C LEU A 20 -25.22 10.86 -17.20
N PHE A 21 -26.51 10.51 -17.06
CA PHE A 21 -26.96 9.41 -16.23
C PHE A 21 -26.51 8.05 -16.79
N PHE A 22 -26.54 7.90 -18.12
CA PHE A 22 -26.03 6.70 -18.79
C PHE A 22 -24.51 6.56 -18.63
N ALA A 23 -23.76 7.67 -18.66
CA ALA A 23 -22.31 7.65 -18.44
C ALA A 23 -21.93 7.22 -17.01
N VAL A 24 -22.71 7.60 -15.99
CA VAL A 24 -22.50 7.19 -14.59
C VAL A 24 -22.84 5.72 -14.34
N ILE A 25 -23.81 5.16 -15.05
CA ILE A 25 -24.17 3.74 -14.92
C ILE A 25 -23.23 2.85 -15.75
N ALA A 26 -22.73 3.35 -16.88
CA ALA A 26 -21.81 2.61 -17.75
C ALA A 26 -20.35 2.66 -17.27
N SER A 27 -20.03 3.51 -16.30
CA SER A 27 -18.76 3.44 -15.57
C SER A 27 -18.85 2.31 -14.54
N ASP A 28 -18.63 1.08 -14.99
CA ASP A 28 -18.15 0.00 -14.12
C ASP A 28 -16.64 0.19 -14.00
N ASP A 29 -16.19 0.71 -12.85
CA ASP A 29 -14.81 0.51 -12.41
C ASP A 29 -14.74 -0.92 -11.86
N ASP A 30 -14.60 -1.91 -12.75
CA ASP A 30 -14.07 -3.24 -12.40
C ASP A 30 -12.57 -3.07 -12.10
N GLU A 31 -12.26 -2.30 -11.06
CA GLU A 31 -11.00 -2.42 -10.35
C GLU A 31 -11.12 -3.71 -9.52
N ASP A 32 -10.82 -4.84 -10.17
CA ASP A 32 -10.35 -6.04 -9.48
C ASP A 32 -9.16 -5.62 -8.63
N GLN A 33 -9.42 -5.17 -7.41
CA GLN A 33 -8.43 -4.79 -6.42
C GLN A 33 -7.88 -6.11 -5.87
N PRO A 34 -6.70 -6.62 -6.32
CA PRO A 34 -6.08 -7.71 -5.60
C PRO A 34 -5.80 -7.18 -4.20
N ALA A 35 -6.35 -7.86 -3.19
CA ALA A 35 -6.14 -7.61 -1.77
C ALA A 35 -4.73 -7.07 -1.53
N SER A 36 -4.66 -5.80 -1.12
CA SER A 36 -3.49 -5.00 -0.77
C SER A 36 -2.16 -5.77 -0.72
N ALA A 37 -1.65 -6.15 -1.89
CA ALA A 37 -0.24 -6.45 -2.01
C ALA A 37 0.41 -5.08 -1.78
N ILE A 38 1.11 -4.91 -0.65
CA ILE A 38 2.02 -3.78 -0.49
C ILE A 38 3.02 -3.91 -1.64
N THR A 39 2.71 -3.26 -2.76
CA THR A 39 3.59 -3.19 -3.89
C THR A 39 4.79 -2.43 -3.41
N ALA A 40 5.97 -3.04 -3.52
CA ALA A 40 7.24 -2.43 -3.12
C ALA A 40 7.44 -1.04 -3.77
N ASP A 41 6.74 -0.74 -4.87
CA ASP A 41 6.69 0.57 -5.50
C ASP A 41 6.01 1.67 -4.66
N ALA A 42 5.07 1.34 -3.77
CA ALA A 42 4.42 2.33 -2.91
C ALA A 42 5.29 2.73 -1.70
N MET A 43 6.26 1.89 -1.31
CA MET A 43 7.17 2.14 -0.20
C MET A 43 8.58 2.33 -0.75
N ASN A 44 8.99 3.59 -0.95
CA ASN A 44 10.36 3.95 -1.34
C ASN A 44 11.34 3.68 -0.18
N LEU A 45 11.61 2.39 0.08
CA LEU A 45 12.52 1.95 1.13
C LEU A 45 13.95 2.35 0.78
N SER A 46 14.69 2.79 1.79
CA SER A 46 16.10 3.17 1.60
C SER A 46 16.97 1.96 1.24
N ALA A 47 18.09 2.24 0.57
CA ALA A 47 19.08 1.21 0.24
C ALA A 47 19.67 0.53 1.50
N GLU A 48 19.71 1.22 2.64
CA GLU A 48 20.15 0.64 3.92
C GLU A 48 19.20 -0.47 4.38
N VAL A 49 17.89 -0.22 4.37
CA VAL A 49 16.87 -1.23 4.70
C VAL A 49 16.93 -2.43 3.74
N TYR A 50 17.06 -2.16 2.44
CA TYR A 50 17.10 -3.23 1.43
C TYR A 50 18.27 -4.21 1.61
N LYS A 51 19.39 -3.81 2.23
CA LYS A 51 20.52 -4.71 2.52
C LYS A 51 20.12 -5.87 3.43
N HIS A 52 19.11 -5.66 4.29
CA HIS A 52 18.65 -6.67 5.25
C HIS A 52 17.57 -7.60 4.68
N LYS A 53 17.11 -7.38 3.43
CA LYS A 53 16.03 -8.15 2.80
C LYS A 53 16.25 -9.66 2.86
N LEU A 54 17.45 -10.14 2.56
CA LEU A 54 17.75 -11.58 2.59
C LEU A 54 17.63 -12.18 4.00
N THR A 55 18.04 -11.44 5.03
CA THR A 55 17.92 -11.86 6.43
C THR A 55 16.46 -11.86 6.87
N VAL A 56 15.70 -10.85 6.47
CA VAL A 56 14.25 -10.79 6.72
C VAL A 56 13.53 -11.95 6.02
N GLU A 57 13.82 -12.21 4.74
CA GLU A 57 13.24 -13.36 4.00
C GLU A 57 13.53 -14.70 4.66
N LYS A 58 14.77 -14.90 5.15
CA LYS A 58 15.16 -16.10 5.90
C LYS A 58 14.26 -16.31 7.11
N TYR A 59 14.11 -15.31 7.97
CA TYR A 59 13.33 -15.44 9.21
C TYR A 59 11.82 -15.44 8.95
N CYS A 60 11.31 -14.63 8.02
CA CYS A 60 9.91 -14.70 7.61
C CYS A 60 9.52 -16.10 7.14
N LYS A 61 10.41 -16.79 6.42
CA LYS A 61 10.19 -18.19 6.01
C LYS A 61 10.24 -19.16 7.20
N GLU A 62 11.16 -18.96 8.14
CA GLU A 62 11.29 -19.77 9.35
C GLU A 62 10.03 -19.70 10.24
N PHE A 63 9.44 -18.51 10.37
CA PHE A 63 8.24 -18.27 11.17
C PHE A 63 6.92 -18.51 10.40
N GLY A 64 6.97 -18.93 9.13
CA GLY A 64 5.78 -19.26 8.34
C GLY A 64 4.99 -18.04 7.84
N ILE A 65 5.64 -16.88 7.73
CA ILE A 65 5.07 -15.60 7.25
C ILE A 65 5.85 -15.02 6.03
N PRO A 66 6.10 -15.81 4.96
CA PRO A 66 6.97 -15.38 3.84
C PRO A 66 6.42 -14.20 3.03
N ASP A 67 5.12 -13.92 3.10
CA ASP A 67 4.42 -12.81 2.47
C ASP A 67 4.64 -11.47 3.21
N GLN A 68 5.11 -11.51 4.45
CA GLN A 68 5.27 -10.33 5.31
C GLN A 68 6.61 -9.60 5.14
N VAL A 69 7.49 -10.07 4.26
CA VAL A 69 8.85 -9.50 4.06
C VAL A 69 8.80 -7.99 3.83
N MET A 70 7.89 -7.52 2.97
CA MET A 70 7.78 -6.08 2.68
C MET A 70 7.26 -5.28 3.88
N VAL A 71 6.36 -5.85 4.68
CA VAL A 71 5.86 -5.24 5.91
C VAL A 71 6.98 -5.11 6.93
N ILE A 72 7.77 -6.16 7.14
CA ILE A 72 8.91 -6.14 8.06
C ILE A 72 9.97 -5.12 7.63
N LEU A 73 10.30 -5.05 6.34
CA LEU A 73 11.22 -4.03 5.83
C LEU A 73 10.66 -2.61 6.00
N ALA A 74 9.36 -2.41 5.86
CA ALA A 74 8.72 -1.12 6.11
C ALA A 74 8.81 -0.72 7.60
N ILE A 75 8.61 -1.67 8.51
CA ILE A 75 8.80 -1.44 9.96
C ILE A 75 10.25 -1.04 10.22
N MET A 76 11.24 -1.79 9.68
CA MET A 76 12.65 -1.43 9.80
C MET A 76 12.96 0.00 9.32
N GLN A 77 12.30 0.42 8.23
CA GLN A 77 12.46 1.77 7.70
C GLN A 77 11.96 2.85 8.67
N VAL A 78 10.87 2.58 9.38
CA VAL A 78 10.28 3.49 10.37
C VAL A 78 11.11 3.51 11.65
N GLU A 79 11.56 2.35 12.14
CA GLU A 79 12.25 2.23 13.42
C GLU A 79 13.67 2.79 13.39
N SER A 80 14.45 2.43 12.38
CA SER A 80 15.87 2.83 12.30
C SER A 80 16.29 3.34 10.93
N GLY A 81 15.47 3.12 9.91
CA GLY A 81 15.90 3.30 8.53
C GLY A 81 16.97 2.30 8.10
N GLY A 82 17.04 1.13 8.75
CA GLY A 82 18.05 0.09 8.50
C GLY A 82 19.43 0.46 9.02
N LYS A 83 19.52 1.24 10.10
CA LYS A 83 20.79 1.75 10.65
C LYS A 83 20.98 1.33 12.11
N GLY A 84 22.23 1.17 12.52
CA GLY A 84 22.59 0.77 13.88
C GLY A 84 22.61 -0.76 14.06
N GLY A 85 22.78 -1.20 15.32
CA GLY A 85 22.73 -2.61 15.68
C GLY A 85 21.29 -3.11 15.70
N ASP A 86 20.44 -2.48 16.52
CA ASP A 86 19.04 -2.84 16.70
C ASP A 86 18.14 -2.21 15.62
N VAL A 87 18.24 -2.72 14.40
CA VAL A 87 17.58 -2.17 13.20
C VAL A 87 16.04 -2.21 13.26
N MET A 88 15.45 -3.08 14.08
CA MET A 88 14.01 -3.17 14.32
C MET A 88 13.59 -2.51 15.64
N GLN A 89 14.52 -1.91 16.41
CA GLN A 89 14.28 -1.48 17.79
C GLN A 89 13.58 -2.55 18.65
N ALA A 90 13.99 -3.80 18.49
CA ALA A 90 13.37 -4.95 19.13
C ALA A 90 13.89 -5.22 20.56
N SER A 91 14.96 -4.55 21.01
CA SER A 91 15.55 -4.78 22.34
C SER A 91 14.54 -4.65 23.47
N GLU A 92 13.68 -3.63 23.41
CA GLU A 92 12.69 -3.34 24.46
C GLU A 92 11.61 -4.45 24.54
N SER A 93 11.28 -5.08 23.42
CA SER A 93 10.32 -6.21 23.38
C SER A 93 10.82 -7.43 24.16
N LEU A 94 12.14 -7.57 24.29
CA LEU A 94 12.80 -8.63 25.07
C LEU A 94 13.15 -8.18 26.50
N GLY A 95 12.76 -6.96 26.89
CA GLY A 95 13.10 -6.38 28.20
C GLY A 95 14.58 -6.02 28.35
N LEU A 96 15.31 -5.87 27.23
CA LEU A 96 16.69 -5.41 27.22
C LEU A 96 16.75 -3.87 27.18
N PRO A 97 17.87 -3.26 27.61
CA PRO A 97 18.11 -1.84 27.37
C PRO A 97 18.02 -1.49 25.88
N VAL A 98 17.65 -0.24 25.58
CA VAL A 98 17.57 0.26 24.20
C VAL A 98 18.87 0.01 23.42
N ASN A 99 18.77 -0.40 22.15
CA ASN A 99 19.90 -0.67 21.25
C ASN A 99 20.90 -1.74 21.74
N THR A 100 20.43 -2.76 22.47
CA THR A 100 21.29 -3.86 22.95
C THR A 100 21.49 -4.96 21.90
N LEU A 101 20.47 -5.23 21.07
CA LEU A 101 20.53 -6.27 20.06
C LEU A 101 21.48 -5.91 18.90
N ASP A 102 22.13 -6.93 18.35
CA ASP A 102 22.79 -6.83 17.07
C ASP A 102 21.79 -6.98 15.92
N THR A 103 22.25 -6.74 14.69
CA THR A 103 21.37 -6.69 13.52
C THR A 103 20.64 -8.01 13.26
N GLU A 104 21.31 -9.15 13.45
CA GLU A 104 20.66 -10.44 13.21
C GLU A 104 19.65 -10.77 14.30
N ALA A 105 19.97 -10.55 15.59
CA ALA A 105 19.03 -10.78 16.68
C ALA A 105 17.87 -9.78 16.69
N SER A 106 18.07 -8.58 16.16
CA SER A 106 17.02 -7.57 16.00
C SER A 106 15.96 -7.98 14.97
N ILE A 107 16.35 -8.72 13.92
CA ILE A 107 15.44 -9.17 12.84
C ILE A 107 14.71 -10.47 13.19
N LYS A 108 15.31 -11.30 14.05
CA LYS A 108 14.79 -12.63 14.40
C LYS A 108 13.65 -12.55 15.41
#